data_AF-A0AAX6GYH2-F1
#
_entry.id   AF-A0AAX6GYH2-F1
#
_cell.length_a   1.000
_cell.length_b   1.000
_cell.length_c   1.000
_cell.angle_alpha   90.00
_cell.angle_beta   90.00
_cell.angle_gamma   90.00
#
_symmetry.space_group_name_H-M   'P 1'
#
loop_
_entity.id
_entity.type
_entity.pdbx_description
1 polymer ?
#
loop_
_entity_poly.entity_id
_entity_poly.type
_entity_poly.pdbx_seq_one_letter_code
_entity_poly.pdbx_strand_id
1 'polypeptide(L)'
;MVRATRGVLAGHWYFEIKVLRLGPTGHARLGWATEKGDLQAPVGYDGSSYGYRDVDGSRVHRAQRERYGAEGYGEGDVIGFYLGMPDGERYAPRPPHLVWYKGQRYMYNTDGKDESPKVVPGSEISFFKNGVCQGTAFKDIFGGRYYPAASMYTMPNEPNCEVRFNFGPDFDFFPENFGGRQTPRPMSDVPYHGYDDKVEGPVENGLSEKVN
;
A
#
# COMPACT_ATOMS: atom_id res chain seq x y z
N MET A 1 -3.14 8.22 8.07
CA MET A 1 -3.07 7.68 6.69
C MET A 1 -4.44 7.15 6.27
N VAL A 2 -4.76 7.30 4.98
CA VAL A 2 -5.86 6.61 4.30
C VAL A 2 -5.29 5.61 3.29
N ARG A 3 -6.03 4.55 3.01
CA ARG A 3 -5.64 3.48 2.09
C ARG A 3 -6.81 3.12 1.17
N ALA A 4 -6.52 2.77 -0.08
CA ALA A 4 -7.54 2.28 -1.00
C ALA A 4 -8.08 0.91 -0.54
N THR A 5 -9.24 0.54 -1.07
CA THR A 5 -9.96 -0.69 -0.70
C THR A 5 -9.38 -1.94 -1.36
N ARG A 6 -8.74 -1.80 -2.53
CA ARG A 6 -8.16 -2.91 -3.28
C ARG A 6 -6.63 -2.86 -3.21
N GLY A 7 -6.03 -4.03 -2.97
CA GLY A 7 -4.59 -4.18 -2.88
C GLY A 7 -4.11 -5.42 -3.63
N VAL A 8 -2.83 -5.43 -3.95
CA VAL A 8 -2.19 -6.39 -4.87
C VAL A 8 -1.07 -7.16 -4.17
N LEU A 9 -0.94 -8.44 -4.49
CA LEU A 9 0.10 -9.32 -3.96
C LEU A 9 1.25 -9.51 -4.95
N ALA A 10 0.95 -9.59 -6.24
CA ALA A 10 1.91 -9.85 -7.30
C ALA A 10 1.54 -9.13 -8.60
N GLY A 11 2.47 -9.08 -9.55
CA GLY A 11 2.38 -8.41 -10.83
C GLY A 11 2.90 -6.97 -10.82
N HIS A 12 2.61 -6.24 -11.89
CA HIS A 12 3.03 -4.86 -12.11
C HIS A 12 1.80 -3.95 -12.13
N TRP A 13 1.78 -2.93 -11.28
CA TRP A 13 0.59 -2.13 -11.03
C TRP A 13 0.88 -0.65 -11.00
N TYR A 14 -0.11 0.15 -11.40
CA TYR A 14 0.01 1.59 -11.50
C TYR A 14 -1.27 2.33 -11.08
N PHE A 15 -1.08 3.47 -10.43
CA PHE A 15 -2.12 4.45 -10.18
C PHE A 15 -1.51 5.86 -10.10
N GLU A 16 -2.36 6.88 -10.08
CA GLU A 16 -1.95 8.28 -9.90
C GLU A 16 -2.64 8.92 -8.69
N ILE A 17 -2.00 9.94 -8.13
CA ILE A 17 -2.60 10.85 -7.17
C ILE A 17 -2.33 12.27 -7.62
N LYS A 18 -3.39 13.05 -7.82
CA LYS A 18 -3.31 14.49 -8.06
C LYS A 18 -3.32 15.26 -6.75
N VAL A 19 -2.35 16.15 -6.57
CA VAL A 19 -2.31 17.05 -5.42
C VAL A 19 -3.17 18.28 -5.75
N LEU A 20 -4.31 18.41 -5.07
CA LEU A 20 -5.27 19.48 -5.38
C LEU A 20 -5.09 20.69 -4.49
N ARG A 21 -4.82 20.45 -3.20
CA ARG A 21 -4.60 21.48 -2.21
C ARG A 21 -3.71 20.98 -1.09
N LEU A 22 -2.67 21.71 -0.78
CA LEU A 22 -1.90 21.60 0.46
C LEU A 22 -2.12 22.86 1.31
N GLY A 23 -2.20 24.04 0.68
CA GLY A 23 -2.23 25.31 1.41
C GLY A 23 -0.88 25.63 2.06
N PRO A 24 -0.83 26.66 2.93
CA PRO A 24 0.44 27.22 3.41
C PRO A 24 1.21 26.34 4.38
N THR A 25 0.53 25.44 5.11
CA THR A 25 1.15 24.53 6.10
C THR A 25 0.91 23.06 5.78
N GLY A 26 0.28 22.78 4.64
CA GLY A 26 -0.07 21.44 4.26
C GLY A 26 1.11 20.66 3.73
N HIS A 27 1.17 19.40 4.14
CA HIS A 27 2.14 18.44 3.66
C HIS A 27 1.48 17.11 3.32
N ALA A 28 2.07 16.39 2.38
CA ALA A 28 1.61 15.08 1.98
C ALA A 28 2.76 14.08 1.86
N ARG A 29 2.53 12.86 2.36
CA ARG A 29 3.30 11.68 1.95
C ARG A 29 2.38 10.69 1.26
N LEU A 30 2.75 10.32 0.05
CA LEU A 30 1.97 9.47 -0.84
C LEU A 30 2.76 8.19 -1.11
N GLY A 31 2.09 7.07 -1.34
CA GLY A 31 2.81 5.85 -1.69
C GLY A 31 2.00 4.58 -1.54
N TRP A 32 2.68 3.54 -1.06
CA TRP A 32 2.11 2.20 -0.88
C TRP A 32 2.13 1.82 0.59
N ALA A 33 1.09 1.16 1.06
CA ALA A 33 1.03 0.60 2.41
C ALA A 33 0.42 -0.80 2.41
N THR A 34 0.86 -1.64 3.33
CA THR A 34 0.27 -2.96 3.60
C THR A 34 -0.84 -2.86 4.64
N GLU A 35 -1.49 -3.99 4.93
CA GLU A 35 -2.50 -4.09 6.00
C GLU A 35 -2.00 -3.76 7.40
N LYS A 36 -0.72 -4.03 7.66
CA LYS A 36 -0.05 -3.76 8.94
C LYS A 36 0.42 -2.29 9.08
N GLY A 37 0.14 -1.44 8.09
CA GLY A 37 0.50 -0.02 8.14
C GLY A 37 -0.30 0.74 9.19
N ASP A 38 0.38 1.50 10.05
CA ASP A 38 -0.25 2.33 11.07
C ASP A 38 -1.08 3.45 10.44
N LEU A 39 -2.40 3.36 10.59
CA LEU A 39 -3.34 4.34 10.03
C LEU A 39 -3.27 5.70 10.72
N GLN A 40 -2.70 5.81 11.92
CA GLN A 40 -2.50 7.09 12.59
C GLN A 40 -1.17 7.76 12.22
N ALA A 41 -0.27 7.03 11.56
CA ALA A 41 1.02 7.53 11.13
C ALA A 41 1.01 8.01 9.66
N PRO A 42 2.02 8.81 9.24
CA PRO A 42 2.21 9.13 7.82
C PRO A 42 2.81 7.95 7.05
N VAL A 43 2.60 7.93 5.73
CA VAL A 43 3.16 6.90 4.83
C VAL A 43 4.69 6.89 4.95
N GLY A 44 5.27 5.71 5.12
CA GLY A 44 6.70 5.51 5.32
C GLY A 44 7.18 5.62 6.77
N TYR A 45 6.28 5.81 7.74
CA TYR A 45 6.63 5.84 9.17
C TYR A 45 7.14 4.49 9.68
N ASP A 46 6.47 3.41 9.30
CA ASP A 46 6.76 2.05 9.76
C ASP A 46 7.46 1.20 8.67
N GLY A 47 7.68 -0.08 8.99
CA GLY A 47 8.17 -1.07 8.03
C GLY A 47 7.11 -1.60 7.08
N SER A 48 5.86 -1.13 7.19
CA SER A 48 4.69 -1.63 6.48
C SER A 48 4.22 -0.69 5.37
N SER A 49 4.90 0.44 5.18
CA SER A 49 4.58 1.46 4.18
C SER A 49 5.83 2.09 3.58
N TYR A 50 5.70 2.59 2.34
CA TYR A 50 6.76 3.18 1.53
C TYR A 50 6.25 4.48 0.93
N GLY A 51 6.85 5.60 1.34
CA GLY A 51 6.37 6.95 1.04
C GLY A 51 7.29 7.73 0.11
N TYR A 52 6.68 8.64 -0.63
CA TYR A 52 7.30 9.76 -1.33
C TYR A 52 6.83 11.05 -0.65
N ARG A 53 7.76 11.98 -0.40
CA ARG A 53 7.49 13.20 0.37
C ARG A 53 7.47 14.44 -0.51
N ASP A 54 6.47 15.27 -0.30
CA ASP A 54 6.20 16.53 -1.01
C ASP A 54 7.32 17.57 -0.89
N VAL A 55 7.90 17.76 0.29
CA VAL A 55 8.80 18.91 0.55
C VAL A 55 10.08 18.87 -0.28
N ASP A 56 10.78 17.74 -0.27
CA ASP A 56 12.14 17.60 -0.81
C ASP A 56 12.29 16.44 -1.80
N GLY A 57 11.20 15.75 -2.12
CA GLY A 57 11.25 14.57 -2.98
C GLY A 57 11.97 13.39 -2.32
N SER A 58 12.06 13.36 -0.99
CA SER A 58 12.66 12.20 -0.31
C SER A 58 11.77 10.97 -0.39
N ARG A 59 12.41 9.80 -0.53
CA ARG A 59 11.75 8.52 -0.26
C ARG A 59 11.79 8.25 1.24
N VAL A 60 10.73 7.66 1.78
CA VAL A 60 10.57 7.45 3.22
C VAL A 60 10.13 6.03 3.52
N HIS A 61 10.86 5.33 4.38
CA HIS A 61 10.52 4.00 4.89
C HIS A 61 11.11 3.84 6.30
N ARG A 62 10.38 3.21 7.23
CA ARG A 62 10.82 3.07 8.64
C ARG A 62 11.23 4.40 9.29
N ALA A 63 10.49 5.47 8.97
CA ALA A 63 10.75 6.85 9.39
C ALA A 63 12.11 7.43 8.92
N GLN A 64 12.85 6.71 8.08
CA GLN A 64 14.11 7.16 7.49
C GLN A 64 13.82 7.84 6.15
N ARG A 65 14.39 9.03 5.98
CA ARG A 65 14.30 9.82 4.74
C ARG A 65 15.60 9.67 3.97
N GLU A 66 15.49 9.37 2.69
CA GLU A 66 16.63 9.29 1.80
C GLU A 66 16.36 10.12 0.54
N ARG A 67 17.43 10.71 -0.02
CA ARG A 67 17.35 11.49 -1.26
C ARG A 67 16.90 10.57 -2.40
N TYR A 68 15.93 11.03 -3.18
CA TYR A 68 15.36 10.26 -4.27
C TYR A 68 15.01 11.15 -5.46
N GLY A 69 13.93 11.93 -5.37
CA GLY A 69 13.59 12.95 -6.37
C GLY A 69 14.63 14.06 -6.39
N ALA A 70 14.75 14.73 -7.54
CA ALA A 70 15.58 15.93 -7.65
C ALA A 70 14.98 17.09 -6.84
N GLU A 71 13.65 17.12 -6.75
CA GLU A 71 12.86 18.12 -6.06
C GLU A 71 11.58 17.50 -5.48
N GLY A 72 10.90 18.28 -4.64
CA GLY A 72 9.58 17.99 -4.13
C GLY A 72 8.46 18.05 -5.18
N TYR A 73 7.24 17.85 -4.71
CA TYR A 73 6.01 18.02 -5.47
C TYR A 73 5.01 18.87 -4.69
N GLY A 74 4.09 19.53 -5.39
CA GLY A 74 3.13 20.45 -4.79
C GLY A 74 1.77 20.44 -5.48
N GLU A 75 0.96 21.45 -5.17
CA GLU A 75 -0.36 21.63 -5.78
C GLU A 75 -0.27 21.66 -7.32
N GLY A 76 -1.18 20.94 -7.97
CA GLY A 76 -1.23 20.80 -9.43
C GLY A 76 -0.46 19.60 -9.96
N ASP A 77 0.55 19.11 -9.24
CA ASP A 77 1.32 17.93 -9.67
C ASP A 77 0.47 16.65 -9.61
N VAL A 78 0.73 15.76 -10.56
CA VAL A 78 0.22 14.39 -10.59
C VAL A 78 1.37 13.43 -10.34
N ILE A 79 1.25 12.66 -9.27
CA ILE A 79 2.24 11.66 -8.89
C ILE A 79 1.78 10.30 -9.37
N GLY A 80 2.60 9.64 -10.17
CA GLY A 80 2.40 8.27 -10.61
C GLY A 80 3.11 7.27 -9.72
N PHE A 81 2.48 6.13 -9.48
CA PHE A 81 2.93 5.13 -8.53
C PHE A 81 3.06 3.78 -9.22
N TYR A 82 4.30 3.32 -9.45
CA TYR A 82 4.58 2.00 -9.98
C TYR A 82 4.96 1.03 -8.86
N LEU A 83 4.41 -0.18 -8.92
CA LEU A 83 4.78 -1.30 -8.07
C LEU A 83 5.03 -2.53 -8.94
N GLY A 84 6.25 -3.08 -8.87
CA GLY A 84 6.60 -4.37 -9.46
C GLY A 84 6.77 -5.43 -8.37
N MET A 85 5.99 -6.50 -8.46
CA MET A 85 5.95 -7.61 -7.50
C MET A 85 5.90 -8.95 -8.26
N PRO A 86 6.98 -9.39 -8.92
CA PRO A 86 6.92 -10.53 -9.87
C PRO A 86 6.30 -11.80 -9.27
N ASP A 87 6.78 -12.24 -8.10
CA ASP A 87 6.32 -13.47 -7.42
C ASP A 87 5.79 -13.19 -6.00
N GLY A 88 5.23 -11.99 -5.76
CA GLY A 88 4.96 -11.51 -4.40
C GLY A 88 4.03 -12.40 -3.55
N GLU A 89 3.14 -13.18 -4.17
CA GLU A 89 2.29 -14.16 -3.48
C GLU A 89 3.09 -15.21 -2.69
N ARG A 90 4.26 -15.64 -3.20
CA ARG A 90 5.11 -16.66 -2.55
C ARG A 90 5.76 -16.18 -1.26
N TYR A 91 5.87 -14.87 -1.09
CA TYR A 91 6.55 -14.22 0.01
C TYR A 91 5.59 -13.49 0.96
N ALA A 92 4.31 -13.42 0.60
CA ALA A 92 3.29 -12.82 1.43
C ALA A 92 3.13 -13.60 2.75
N PRO A 93 2.87 -12.92 3.88
CA PRO A 93 2.49 -13.58 5.11
C PRO A 93 1.27 -14.46 4.87
N ARG A 94 1.18 -15.57 5.60
CA ARG A 94 -0.03 -16.40 5.56
C ARG A 94 -1.22 -15.57 6.04
N PRO A 95 -2.37 -15.64 5.35
CA PRO A 95 -3.56 -14.95 5.81
C PRO A 95 -3.95 -15.46 7.20
N PRO A 96 -4.43 -14.58 8.08
CA PRO A 96 -4.85 -14.99 9.41
C PRO A 96 -6.10 -15.87 9.33
N HIS A 97 -6.25 -16.81 10.26
CA HIS A 97 -7.44 -17.65 10.33
C HIS A 97 -8.59 -16.88 10.98
N LEU A 98 -9.76 -16.99 10.38
CA LEU A 98 -10.98 -16.33 10.84
C LEU A 98 -11.94 -17.37 11.38
N VAL A 99 -12.35 -17.21 12.64
CA VAL A 99 -13.32 -18.08 13.29
C VAL A 99 -14.54 -17.29 13.72
N TRP A 100 -15.71 -17.91 13.57
CA TRP A 100 -16.96 -17.38 14.10
C TRP A 100 -17.12 -17.85 15.55
N TYR A 101 -17.22 -16.90 16.48
CA TYR A 101 -17.49 -17.20 17.88
C TYR A 101 -18.51 -16.20 18.43
N LYS A 102 -19.61 -16.72 18.99
CA LYS A 102 -20.72 -15.93 19.56
C LYS A 102 -21.27 -14.83 18.62
N GLY A 103 -21.41 -15.15 17.33
CA GLY A 103 -21.92 -14.21 16.32
C GLY A 103 -20.93 -13.09 15.94
N GLN A 104 -19.71 -13.13 16.47
CA GLN A 104 -18.63 -12.22 16.12
C GLN A 104 -17.50 -12.99 15.44
N ARG A 105 -16.76 -12.29 14.57
CA ARG A 105 -15.58 -12.85 13.89
C ARG A 105 -14.34 -12.55 14.71
N TYR A 106 -13.59 -13.59 15.02
CA TYR A 106 -12.30 -13.48 15.68
C TYR A 106 -11.21 -13.89 14.69
N MET A 107 -10.16 -13.08 14.63
CA MET A 107 -8.96 -13.38 13.89
C MET A 107 -7.96 -14.02 14.84
N TYR A 108 -7.40 -15.17 14.49
CA TYR A 108 -6.33 -15.79 15.25
C TYR A 108 -5.20 -16.27 14.34
N ASN A 109 -3.98 -16.12 14.82
CA ASN A 109 -2.79 -16.65 14.14
C ASN A 109 -2.63 -18.10 14.57
N THR A 110 -2.73 -19.04 13.63
CA THR A 110 -2.66 -20.49 13.90
C THR A 110 -1.34 -20.94 14.52
N ASP A 111 -0.25 -20.24 14.21
CA ASP A 111 1.09 -20.77 14.50
C ASP A 111 1.81 -20.08 15.67
N GLY A 112 1.25 -19.01 16.24
CA GLY A 112 1.85 -18.26 17.37
C GLY A 112 3.26 -17.69 17.11
N LYS A 113 3.86 -17.95 15.94
CA LYS A 113 5.17 -17.46 15.49
C LYS A 113 4.93 -16.44 14.38
N ASP A 114 5.28 -15.19 14.66
CA ASP A 114 5.37 -14.17 13.62
C ASP A 114 6.54 -14.57 12.69
N GLU A 115 6.24 -15.06 11.49
CA GLU A 115 7.27 -15.34 10.49
C GLU A 115 7.96 -14.02 10.15
N SER A 116 9.30 -14.03 10.14
CA SER A 116 10.07 -12.86 9.72
C SER A 116 9.63 -12.41 8.31
N PRO A 117 9.38 -11.11 8.08
CA PRO A 117 9.01 -10.61 6.76
C PRO A 117 10.00 -11.06 5.68
N LYS A 118 9.48 -11.69 4.62
CA LYS A 118 10.29 -12.18 3.51
C LYS A 118 10.36 -11.12 2.43
N VAL A 119 11.54 -10.90 1.88
CA VAL A 119 11.75 -10.00 0.75
C VAL A 119 11.32 -10.67 -0.56
N VAL A 120 10.73 -9.91 -1.48
CA VAL A 120 10.42 -10.35 -2.86
C VAL A 120 11.58 -9.96 -3.78
N PRO A 121 12.42 -10.89 -4.25
CA PRO A 121 13.55 -10.55 -5.11
C PRO A 121 13.09 -9.90 -6.43
N GLY A 122 13.77 -8.82 -6.83
CA GLY A 122 13.45 -8.09 -8.05
C GLY A 122 12.17 -7.25 -7.99
N SER A 123 11.53 -7.18 -6.82
CA SER A 123 10.45 -6.23 -6.60
C SER A 123 10.97 -4.80 -6.55
N GLU A 124 10.13 -3.85 -6.94
CA GLU A 124 10.48 -2.44 -6.83
C GLU A 124 9.26 -1.53 -6.70
N ILE A 125 9.52 -0.35 -6.16
CA ILE A 125 8.61 0.80 -6.20
C ILE A 125 9.33 1.93 -6.93
N SER A 126 8.64 2.57 -7.86
CA SER A 126 9.11 3.78 -8.56
C SER A 126 8.00 4.82 -8.56
N PHE A 127 8.38 6.08 -8.40
CA PHE A 127 7.45 7.21 -8.45
C PHE A 127 7.70 8.06 -9.71
N PHE A 128 6.64 8.62 -10.25
CA PHE A 128 6.66 9.49 -11.42
C PHE A 128 6.09 10.85 -11.02
N LYS A 129 6.66 11.95 -11.51
CA LYS A 129 6.13 13.30 -11.35
C LYS A 129 5.70 13.78 -12.73
N ASN A 130 4.41 14.00 -12.94
CA ASN A 130 3.83 14.42 -14.22
C ASN A 130 4.30 13.54 -15.39
N GLY A 131 4.27 12.22 -15.20
CA GLY A 131 4.70 11.23 -16.19
C GLY A 131 6.21 10.97 -16.26
N VAL A 132 7.04 11.79 -15.61
CA VAL A 132 8.51 11.63 -15.61
C VAL A 132 8.97 10.75 -14.45
N CYS A 133 9.61 9.63 -14.76
CA CYS A 133 10.16 8.69 -13.78
C CYS A 133 11.24 9.36 -12.91
N GLN A 134 11.10 9.25 -11.59
CA GLN A 134 12.07 9.78 -10.61
C GLN A 134 13.15 8.74 -10.23
N GLY A 135 13.14 7.57 -10.88
CA GLY A 135 14.05 6.45 -10.61
C GLY A 135 13.41 5.32 -9.81
N THR A 136 14.21 4.33 -9.40
CA THR A 136 13.74 3.28 -8.49
C THR A 136 13.85 3.76 -7.04
N ALA A 137 12.70 3.91 -6.38
CA ALA A 137 12.62 4.37 -5.00
C ALA A 137 12.96 3.25 -4.01
N PHE A 138 12.45 2.04 -4.21
CA PHE A 138 12.73 0.91 -3.32
C PHE A 138 12.94 -0.34 -4.15
N LYS A 139 13.85 -1.20 -3.71
CA LYS A 139 14.11 -2.51 -4.31
C LYS A 139 13.97 -3.57 -3.24
N ASP A 140 13.62 -4.78 -3.69
CA ASP A 140 13.61 -5.96 -2.83
C ASP A 140 12.76 -5.71 -1.56
N ILE A 141 11.52 -5.25 -1.78
CA ILE A 141 10.58 -4.91 -0.70
C ILE A 141 9.96 -6.18 -0.11
N PHE A 142 9.44 -6.07 1.12
CA PHE A 142 8.80 -7.20 1.80
C PHE A 142 7.53 -7.68 1.07
N GLY A 143 7.31 -8.98 1.08
CA GLY A 143 6.08 -9.61 0.61
C GLY A 143 4.89 -9.21 1.47
N GLY A 144 3.75 -9.03 0.82
CA GLY A 144 2.53 -8.56 1.45
C GLY A 144 1.58 -7.95 0.44
N ARG A 145 0.34 -7.73 0.85
CA ARG A 145 -0.65 -7.08 0.01
C ARG A 145 -0.48 -5.57 0.12
N TYR A 146 -0.12 -4.92 -0.99
CA TYR A 146 0.08 -3.48 -1.05
C TYR A 146 -1.12 -2.76 -1.60
N TYR A 147 -1.41 -1.61 -1.04
CA TYR A 147 -2.53 -0.76 -1.40
C TYR A 147 -2.03 0.67 -1.63
N PRO A 148 -2.63 1.39 -2.60
CA PRO A 148 -2.49 2.83 -2.73
C PRO A 148 -2.77 3.54 -1.40
N ALA A 149 -1.88 4.43 -0.98
CA ALA A 149 -1.95 5.10 0.31
C ALA A 149 -1.57 6.57 0.24
N ALA A 150 -2.22 7.37 1.07
CA ALA A 150 -1.89 8.77 1.26
C ALA A 150 -1.97 9.16 2.73
N SER A 151 -1.15 10.11 3.12
CA SER A 151 -1.20 10.76 4.42
C SER A 151 -0.98 12.25 4.21
N MET A 152 -1.77 13.05 4.89
CA MET A 152 -1.76 14.49 4.78
C MET A 152 -1.78 15.09 6.18
N TYR A 153 -1.18 16.26 6.31
CA TYR A 153 -1.16 17.04 7.53
C TYR A 153 -1.29 18.51 7.16
N THR A 154 -2.02 19.27 7.96
CA THR A 154 -2.06 20.74 7.91
C THR A 154 -2.33 21.24 9.33
N MET A 155 -2.05 22.51 9.61
CA MET A 155 -2.34 23.10 10.92
C MET A 155 -3.85 23.17 11.18
N PRO A 156 -4.33 23.09 12.44
CA PRO A 156 -5.77 23.01 12.75
C PRO A 156 -6.63 24.18 12.25
N ASN A 157 -6.04 25.35 12.02
CA ASN A 157 -6.74 26.56 11.59
C ASN A 157 -6.59 26.84 10.09
N GLU A 158 -5.95 25.93 9.35
CA GLU A 158 -5.77 26.02 7.91
C GLU A 158 -6.80 25.16 7.18
N PRO A 159 -7.13 25.47 5.92
CA PRO A 159 -7.95 24.60 5.10
C PRO A 159 -7.36 23.18 4.99
N ASN A 160 -8.24 22.18 4.91
CA ASN A 160 -7.83 20.79 4.74
C ASN A 160 -7.00 20.59 3.46
N CYS A 161 -5.99 19.73 3.54
CA CYS A 161 -5.33 19.19 2.36
C CYS A 161 -6.31 18.33 1.55
N GLU A 162 -6.16 18.36 0.23
CA GLU A 162 -6.96 17.59 -0.70
C GLU A 162 -6.05 16.94 -1.75
N VAL A 163 -6.21 15.63 -1.91
CA VAL A 163 -5.61 14.85 -2.98
C VAL A 163 -6.68 13.97 -3.61
N ARG A 164 -6.52 13.64 -4.90
CA ARG A 164 -7.45 12.77 -5.62
C ARG A 164 -6.72 11.59 -6.20
N PHE A 165 -7.15 10.39 -5.83
CA PHE A 165 -6.69 9.15 -6.42
C PHE A 165 -7.32 8.97 -7.80
N ASN A 166 -6.51 8.54 -8.76
CA ASN A 166 -6.95 8.05 -10.05
C ASN A 166 -6.39 6.62 -10.21
N PHE A 167 -7.29 5.64 -10.20
CA PHE A 167 -6.92 4.23 -10.30
C PHE A 167 -6.83 3.73 -11.75
N GLY A 168 -7.06 4.60 -12.73
CA GLY A 168 -7.11 4.28 -14.15
C GLY A 168 -8.48 3.73 -14.59
N PRO A 169 -8.62 3.30 -15.86
CA PRO A 169 -7.55 3.23 -16.86
C PRO A 169 -7.16 4.58 -17.47
N ASP A 170 -8.00 5.60 -17.33
CA ASP A 170 -7.78 6.94 -17.90
C ASP A 170 -6.92 7.79 -16.96
N PHE A 171 -5.62 7.85 -17.25
CA PHE A 171 -4.61 8.57 -16.45
C PHE A 171 -4.34 9.98 -16.98
N ASP A 172 -4.00 10.91 -16.10
CA ASP A 172 -3.64 12.30 -16.46
C ASP A 172 -2.23 12.31 -17.10
N PHE A 173 -1.29 11.51 -16.57
CA PHE A 173 0.12 11.49 -17.02
C PHE A 173 0.70 10.05 -17.04
N PHE A 174 0.07 9.17 -17.82
CA PHE A 174 0.61 7.81 -18.01
C PHE A 174 1.98 7.86 -18.72
N PRO A 175 3.04 7.25 -18.17
CA PRO A 175 4.35 7.25 -18.80
C PRO A 175 4.34 6.53 -20.15
N GLU A 176 4.89 7.14 -21.20
CA GLU A 176 5.08 6.49 -22.51
C GLU A 176 6.09 5.35 -22.45
N ASN A 177 7.03 5.43 -21.50
CA ASN A 177 8.09 4.45 -21.31
C ASN A 177 8.37 4.24 -19.81
N PHE A 178 8.45 2.98 -19.38
CA PHE A 178 8.77 2.62 -18.00
C PHE A 178 10.26 2.30 -17.78
N GLY A 179 11.14 2.61 -18.76
CA GLY A 179 12.59 2.47 -18.63
C GLY A 179 13.05 1.02 -18.57
N GLY A 180 12.47 0.16 -19.43
CA GLY A 180 12.77 -1.28 -19.48
C GLY A 180 11.99 -2.13 -18.46
N ARG A 181 11.20 -1.51 -17.59
CA ARG A 181 10.27 -2.20 -16.70
C ARG A 181 9.09 -2.77 -17.48
N GLN A 182 8.40 -3.75 -16.89
CA GLN A 182 7.17 -4.27 -17.47
C GLN A 182 6.06 -3.20 -17.42
N THR A 183 5.25 -3.14 -18.48
CA THR A 183 4.09 -2.24 -18.51
C THR A 183 3.10 -2.67 -17.42
N PRO A 184 2.77 -1.77 -16.48
CA PRO A 184 1.88 -2.09 -15.37
C PRO A 184 0.41 -2.09 -15.80
N ARG A 185 -0.42 -2.81 -15.05
CA ARG A 185 -1.89 -2.71 -15.13
C ARG A 185 -2.41 -1.59 -14.24
N PRO A 186 -3.53 -0.94 -14.59
CA PRO A 186 -4.15 0.04 -13.72
C PRO A 186 -4.71 -0.60 -12.45
N MET A 187 -4.72 0.13 -11.34
CA MET A 187 -5.31 -0.35 -10.08
C MET A 187 -6.82 -0.59 -10.17
N SER A 188 -7.52 -0.01 -11.15
CA SER A 188 -8.93 -0.28 -11.43
C SER A 188 -9.19 -1.73 -11.91
N ASP A 189 -8.19 -2.38 -12.51
CA ASP A 189 -8.26 -3.78 -12.94
C ASP A 189 -8.13 -4.77 -11.77
N VAL A 190 -7.70 -4.30 -10.59
CA VAL A 190 -7.58 -5.19 -9.43
C VAL A 190 -8.96 -5.73 -9.12
N PRO A 191 -9.17 -7.06 -9.14
CA PRO A 191 -10.49 -7.62 -8.89
C PRO A 191 -10.94 -7.22 -7.49
N TYR A 192 -12.26 -7.15 -7.29
CA TYR A 192 -12.78 -7.13 -5.95
C TYR A 192 -12.37 -8.44 -5.30
N HIS A 193 -11.43 -8.36 -4.36
CA HIS A 193 -11.18 -9.44 -3.43
C HIS A 193 -12.42 -9.43 -2.52
N GLY A 194 -13.45 -10.17 -2.95
CA GLY A 194 -14.56 -10.49 -2.07
C GLY A 194 -14.02 -11.07 -0.78
N TYR A 195 -14.87 -11.12 0.23
CA TYR A 195 -14.56 -11.85 1.45
C TYR A 195 -14.57 -13.36 1.13
N ASP A 196 -13.59 -13.83 0.34
CA ASP A 196 -13.40 -15.23 -0.05
C ASP A 196 -12.78 -15.97 1.13
N ASP A 197 -13.55 -16.08 2.21
CA ASP A 197 -13.27 -17.00 3.29
C ASP A 197 -13.91 -18.34 2.91
N LYS A 198 -13.08 -19.36 2.71
CA LYS A 198 -13.55 -20.72 2.99
C LYS A 198 -13.88 -20.75 4.49
N VAL A 199 -15.18 -20.63 4.78
CA VAL A 199 -15.71 -20.68 6.15
C VAL A 199 -15.55 -22.11 6.65
N GLU A 200 -14.50 -22.39 7.40
CA GLU A 200 -14.49 -23.60 8.22
C GLU A 200 -15.44 -23.37 9.39
N GLY A 201 -16.55 -24.11 9.39
CA GLY A 201 -17.44 -24.20 10.54
C GLY A 201 -16.67 -24.77 11.75
N PRO A 202 -17.09 -24.46 12.99
CA PRO A 202 -16.48 -25.06 14.16
C PRO A 202 -16.52 -26.58 14.02
N VAL A 203 -15.38 -27.24 14.22
CA VAL A 203 -15.35 -28.69 14.42
C VAL A 203 -16.23 -28.95 15.63
N GLU A 204 -17.31 -29.72 15.48
CA GLU A 204 -18.16 -30.09 16.59
C GLU A 204 -17.28 -30.70 17.69
N ASN A 205 -17.21 -30.01 18.83
CA ASN A 205 -16.59 -30.59 20.02
C ASN A 205 -17.38 -31.88 20.32
N GLY A 206 -16.68 -33.01 20.24
CA GLY A 206 -17.24 -34.32 20.52
C GLY A 206 -18.02 -34.30 21.84
N LEU A 207 -19.22 -34.89 21.79
CA LEU A 207 -20.05 -35.17 22.95
C LEU A 207 -19.17 -35.74 24.07
N SER A 208 -19.02 -34.98 25.16
CA SER A 208 -18.55 -35.58 26.40
C SER A 208 -19.66 -36.50 26.89
N GLU A 209 -19.49 -37.81 26.69
CA GLU A 209 -20.31 -38.80 27.36
C GLU A 209 -20.20 -38.57 28.86
N LYS A 210 -21.31 -38.14 29.47
CA LYS A 210 -21.46 -38.23 30.92
C LYS A 210 -21.57 -39.71 31.25
N VAL A 211 -20.47 -40.27 31.75
CA VAL A 211 -20.51 -41.56 32.45
C VAL A 211 -21.25 -41.31 33.78
N ASN A 212 -22.41 -41.95 33.91
CA ASN A 212 -23.19 -42.01 35.17
C ASN A 212 -22.47 -42.83 36.23
#